data_AF-W2T6Y8-F1
#
_entry.id   AF-W2T6Y8-F1
#
_cell.length_a   1.000
_cell.length_b   1.000
_cell.length_c   1.000
_cell.angle_alpha   90.00
_cell.angle_beta   90.00
_cell.angle_gamma   90.00
#
_symmetry.space_group_name_H-M   'P 1'
#
loop_
_entity.id
_entity.type
_entity.pdbx_description
1 polymer ?
#
loop_
_entity_poly.entity_id
_entity_poly.type
_entity_poly.pdbx_seq_one_letter_code
_entity_poly.pdbx_strand_id
1 'polypeptide(L)'
;MPPPATKPEDTTRSDRSVEQYPSTSSDTASTSRRRPPREQSSCFLCNDDHYTSDCGCYNSLGERCLRMAGQGRCLRCLYLHPPGQCRRERPCGICFSNWHHPALCPKNIRVVNDVTGDLRLFFDQMVALSQRNYEAKQPRHRGYSTSSNY
;
A
#
# COMPACT_ATOMS: atom_id res chain seq x y z
N MET A 1 18.84 65.52 -8.42
CA MET A 1 20.33 65.52 -8.46
C MET A 1 20.83 64.10 -8.23
N PRO A 2 21.97 63.73 -8.83
CA PRO A 2 22.24 62.43 -9.46
C PRO A 2 22.88 61.38 -8.51
N PRO A 3 22.95 60.09 -8.89
CA PRO A 3 24.02 59.17 -8.46
C PRO A 3 25.26 59.36 -9.40
N PRO A 4 26.37 58.60 -9.34
CA PRO A 4 26.93 57.66 -8.36
C PRO A 4 28.41 58.01 -8.01
N ALA A 5 29.05 57.24 -7.13
CA ALA A 5 30.52 57.15 -7.12
C ALA A 5 30.96 55.72 -6.75
N THR A 6 31.36 54.99 -7.79
CA THR A 6 32.19 53.79 -7.76
C THR A 6 33.61 54.11 -7.28
N LYS A 7 34.25 53.17 -6.57
CA LYS A 7 35.71 53.04 -6.56
C LYS A 7 36.12 51.60 -6.89
N PRO A 8 37.12 51.38 -7.77
CA PRO A 8 37.63 50.08 -8.18
C PRO A 8 38.89 49.69 -7.38
N GLU A 9 39.61 48.65 -7.85
CA GLU A 9 40.96 48.15 -7.51
C GLU A 9 40.97 46.91 -6.58
N ASP A 10 40.97 45.68 -7.14
CA ASP A 10 42.02 44.93 -7.84
C ASP A 10 43.30 44.71 -7.02
N THR A 11 43.47 43.47 -6.55
CA THR A 11 44.80 42.87 -6.42
C THR A 11 44.69 41.40 -6.77
N THR A 12 45.17 41.12 -7.98
CA THR A 12 45.41 39.82 -8.56
C THR A 12 46.65 39.16 -7.92
N ARG A 13 46.71 37.81 -7.97
CA ARG A 13 47.90 36.91 -8.11
C ARG A 13 47.94 35.81 -7.04
N SER A 14 47.35 34.65 -7.31
CA SER A 14 47.93 33.45 -7.98
C SER A 14 48.85 32.61 -7.10
N ASP A 15 48.44 31.35 -6.98
CA ASP A 15 49.24 30.12 -7.14
C ASP A 15 49.20 29.19 -5.92
N ARG A 16 48.38 28.13 -6.02
CA ARG A 16 48.85 26.76 -5.79
C ARG A 16 47.83 25.73 -6.28
N SER A 17 48.31 24.95 -7.23
CA SER A 17 47.72 23.78 -7.84
C SER A 17 47.37 22.67 -6.86
N VAL A 18 46.26 21.98 -7.20
CA VAL A 18 45.99 20.54 -7.07
C VAL A 18 46.12 19.95 -5.66
N GLU A 19 44.99 19.47 -5.12
CA GLU A 19 44.82 18.04 -4.85
C GLU A 19 43.32 17.73 -4.66
N GLN A 20 42.88 16.74 -5.41
CA GLN A 20 41.53 16.20 -5.44
C GLN A 20 41.49 15.07 -4.41
N TYR A 21 40.79 15.27 -3.28
CA TYR A 21 40.57 14.23 -2.28
C TYR A 21 39.09 13.84 -2.21
N PRO A 22 38.79 12.54 -2.08
CA PRO A 22 37.47 11.97 -2.29
C PRO A 22 36.50 12.28 -1.14
N SER A 23 35.25 12.49 -1.51
CA SER A 23 34.11 12.74 -0.63
C SER A 23 33.93 11.62 0.39
N THR A 24 34.15 11.93 1.68
CA THR A 24 33.72 11.10 2.79
C THR A 24 32.40 11.63 3.37
N SER A 25 31.43 10.73 3.36
CA SER A 25 30.34 10.58 4.33
C SER A 25 29.36 11.74 4.53
N SER A 26 28.19 11.59 3.92
CA SER A 26 26.92 11.94 4.57
C SER A 26 25.92 10.85 4.28
N ASP A 27 25.99 9.83 5.15
CA ASP A 27 25.04 8.75 5.32
C ASP A 27 23.63 9.34 5.55
N THR A 28 22.87 9.50 4.48
CA THR A 28 21.45 9.84 4.55
C THR A 28 20.65 8.57 4.31
N ALA A 29 20.50 7.83 5.40
CA ALA A 29 19.39 6.92 5.71
C ALA A 29 18.73 6.28 4.47
N SER A 30 19.41 5.29 3.89
CA SER A 30 18.71 4.24 3.16
C SER A 30 17.80 3.55 4.14
N THR A 31 16.53 3.98 4.21
CA THR A 31 15.48 3.24 4.89
C THR A 31 15.42 1.88 4.22
N SER A 32 16.05 0.89 4.87
CA SER A 32 15.98 -0.51 4.51
C SER A 32 14.50 -0.87 4.44
N ARG A 33 13.95 -0.86 3.21
CA ARG A 33 12.64 -1.41 2.91
C ARG A 33 12.77 -2.88 3.27
N ARG A 34 12.29 -3.24 4.47
CA ARG A 34 12.27 -4.62 4.95
C ARG A 34 11.58 -5.45 3.87
N ARG A 35 12.39 -6.22 3.14
CA ARG A 35 11.91 -7.09 2.07
C ARG A 35 11.18 -8.25 2.75
N PRO A 36 9.94 -8.58 2.35
CA PRO A 36 9.27 -9.74 2.90
C PRO A 36 10.09 -11.02 2.62
N PRO A 37 10.04 -12.04 3.49
CA PRO A 37 10.69 -13.33 3.24
C PRO A 37 10.28 -13.90 1.88
N ARG A 38 11.26 -14.35 1.08
CA ARG A 38 11.13 -14.70 -0.36
C ARG A 38 10.19 -15.86 -0.68
N GLU A 39 9.69 -16.58 0.31
CA GLU A 39 8.95 -17.82 0.06
C GLU A 39 7.43 -17.60 -0.03
N GLN A 40 6.88 -16.54 0.56
CA GLN A 40 5.43 -16.27 0.55
C GLN A 40 5.13 -14.80 0.87
N SER A 41 5.11 -13.90 -0.11
CA SER A 41 4.19 -12.74 -0.14
C SER A 41 4.60 -11.75 -1.23
N SER A 42 4.22 -12.08 -2.47
CA SER A 42 4.03 -11.01 -3.44
C SER A 42 2.93 -10.08 -2.96
N CYS A 43 3.04 -8.80 -3.30
CA CYS A 43 2.05 -7.80 -2.96
C CYS A 43 0.68 -8.20 -3.53
N PHE A 44 -0.36 -8.35 -2.70
CA PHE A 44 -1.71 -8.73 -3.19
C PHE A 44 -2.30 -7.74 -4.21
N LEU A 45 -1.76 -6.52 -4.27
CA LEU A 45 -2.10 -5.54 -5.28
C LEU A 45 -1.29 -5.83 -6.55
N CYS A 46 -0.05 -5.36 -6.68
CA CYS A 46 0.68 -5.42 -7.95
C CYS A 46 1.46 -6.72 -8.22
N ASN A 47 1.46 -7.68 -7.29
CA ASN A 47 2.24 -8.92 -7.34
C ASN A 47 3.78 -8.73 -7.31
N ASP A 48 4.27 -7.54 -6.99
CA ASP A 48 5.70 -7.27 -6.80
C ASP A 48 6.20 -7.62 -5.40
N ASP A 49 7.52 -7.53 -5.20
CA ASP A 49 8.22 -7.87 -3.96
C ASP A 49 8.24 -6.70 -2.94
N HIS A 50 7.12 -6.52 -2.24
CA HIS A 50 6.98 -5.61 -1.09
C HIS A 50 5.72 -5.94 -0.28
N TYR A 51 5.66 -5.43 0.96
CA TYR A 51 4.44 -5.52 1.77
C TYR A 51 3.28 -4.79 1.11
N THR A 52 2.10 -5.41 1.08
CA THR A 52 0.91 -4.80 0.46
C THR A 52 0.52 -3.46 1.08
N SER A 53 0.85 -3.22 2.36
CA SER A 53 0.62 -1.91 2.99
C SER A 53 1.40 -0.78 2.32
N ASP A 54 2.51 -1.12 1.67
CA ASP A 54 3.52 -0.20 1.16
C ASP A 54 3.48 -0.06 -0.36
N CYS A 55 2.44 -0.61 -0.99
CA CYS A 55 2.31 -0.61 -2.45
C CYS A 55 2.17 0.79 -3.04
N GLY A 56 3.15 1.25 -3.80
CA GLY A 56 3.12 2.55 -4.47
C GLY A 56 2.35 2.57 -5.79
N CYS A 57 1.97 1.40 -6.33
CA CYS A 57 1.28 1.28 -7.61
C CYS A 57 -0.21 1.64 -7.53
N TYR A 58 -0.83 1.45 -6.36
CA TYR A 58 -2.24 1.68 -6.12
C TYR A 58 -2.34 2.54 -4.87
N ASN A 59 -2.55 3.85 -5.02
CA ASN A 59 -2.51 4.78 -3.90
C ASN A 59 -3.91 5.19 -3.41
N SER A 60 -4.95 4.99 -4.23
CA SER A 60 -6.35 5.23 -3.84
C SER A 60 -6.85 4.17 -2.85
N LEU A 61 -7.51 4.61 -1.77
CA LEU A 61 -8.19 3.71 -0.84
C LEU A 61 -9.33 2.96 -1.55
N GLY A 62 -10.13 3.69 -2.31
CA GLY A 62 -11.24 3.16 -3.10
C GLY A 62 -10.79 2.02 -4.02
N GLU A 63 -9.77 2.28 -4.82
CA GLU A 63 -9.21 1.34 -5.78
C GLU A 63 -8.63 0.10 -5.11
N ARG A 64 -7.86 0.26 -4.02
CA ARG A 64 -7.33 -0.87 -3.26
C ARG A 64 -8.45 -1.76 -2.73
N CYS A 65 -9.50 -1.18 -2.16
CA CYS A 65 -10.63 -1.92 -1.62
C CYS A 65 -11.40 -2.64 -2.73
N LEU A 66 -11.69 -1.95 -3.84
CA LEU A 66 -12.38 -2.50 -4.99
C LEU A 66 -11.63 -3.68 -5.58
N ARG A 67 -10.30 -3.61 -5.66
CA ARG A 67 -9.47 -4.69 -6.20
C ARG A 67 -9.47 -5.93 -5.32
N MET A 68 -9.39 -5.75 -3.99
CA MET A 68 -9.51 -6.86 -3.05
C MET A 68 -10.91 -7.49 -3.09
N ALA A 69 -11.96 -6.65 -3.02
CA ALA A 69 -13.34 -7.10 -3.05
C ALA A 69 -13.70 -7.76 -4.40
N GLY A 70 -13.21 -7.23 -5.53
CA GLY A 70 -13.35 -7.82 -6.87
C GLY A 70 -12.70 -9.20 -6.99
N GLN A 71 -11.61 -9.41 -6.25
CA GLN A 71 -10.98 -10.73 -6.15
C GLN A 71 -11.72 -11.69 -5.21
N GLY A 72 -12.70 -11.21 -4.42
CA GLY A 72 -13.38 -11.99 -3.39
C GLY A 72 -12.56 -12.13 -2.11
N ARG A 73 -11.52 -11.31 -1.93
CA ARG A 73 -10.60 -11.39 -0.79
C ARG A 73 -11.13 -10.63 0.41
N CYS A 74 -11.00 -11.23 1.59
CA CYS A 74 -11.41 -10.59 2.83
C CYS A 74 -10.64 -9.28 3.07
N LEU A 75 -11.36 -8.20 3.34
CA LEU A 75 -10.73 -6.88 3.56
C LEU A 75 -9.97 -6.77 4.89
N ARG A 76 -10.20 -7.70 5.83
CA ARG A 76 -9.48 -7.74 7.12
C ARG A 76 -8.10 -8.38 6.96
N CYS A 77 -7.98 -9.46 6.18
CA CYS A 77 -6.76 -10.26 6.10
C CYS A 77 -6.13 -10.38 4.70
N LEU A 78 -6.83 -9.95 3.65
CA LEU A 78 -6.48 -10.06 2.22
C LEU A 78 -6.43 -11.49 1.65
N TYR A 79 -6.65 -12.52 2.48
CA TYR A 79 -6.73 -13.89 2.01
C TYR A 79 -8.13 -14.26 1.51
N LEU A 80 -8.17 -15.33 0.72
CA LEU A 80 -9.40 -15.95 0.25
C LEU A 80 -9.87 -16.97 1.29
N HIS A 81 -11.09 -16.80 1.80
CA HIS A 81 -11.72 -17.74 2.74
C HIS A 81 -13.24 -17.53 2.75
N PRO A 82 -14.03 -18.50 3.24
CA PRO A 82 -15.47 -18.32 3.39
C PRO A 82 -15.87 -17.12 4.25
N PRO A 83 -17.00 -16.43 3.94
CA PRO A 83 -17.53 -15.38 4.80
C PRO A 83 -17.68 -15.86 6.24
N GLY A 84 -17.37 -14.99 7.21
CA GLY A 84 -17.41 -15.33 8.64
C GLY A 84 -16.23 -16.17 9.16
N GLN A 85 -15.40 -16.75 8.29
CA GLN A 85 -14.27 -17.60 8.71
C GLN A 85 -12.91 -16.87 8.74
N CYS A 86 -12.92 -15.55 8.92
CA CYS A 86 -11.68 -14.78 9.01
C CYS A 86 -10.96 -15.08 10.33
N ARG A 87 -9.80 -15.73 10.26
CA ARG A 87 -8.97 -16.06 11.44
C ARG A 87 -8.02 -14.94 11.86
N ARG A 88 -8.14 -13.73 11.29
CA ARG A 88 -7.30 -12.62 11.69
C ARG A 88 -7.81 -12.03 13.01
N GLU A 89 -7.00 -12.20 14.04
CA GLU A 89 -7.26 -11.66 15.38
C GLU A 89 -6.65 -10.27 15.58
N ARG A 90 -5.53 -9.98 14.90
CA ARG A 90 -4.82 -8.71 15.10
C ARG A 90 -5.53 -7.53 14.41
N PRO A 91 -5.74 -6.42 15.13
CA PRO A 91 -6.29 -5.20 14.55
C PRO A 91 -5.33 -4.59 13.52
N CYS A 92 -5.80 -3.56 12.83
CA CYS A 92 -4.96 -2.71 12.00
C CYS A 92 -3.86 -2.06 12.84
N GLY A 93 -2.58 -2.29 12.50
CA GLY A 93 -1.45 -1.72 13.24
C GLY A 93 -1.28 -0.20 13.10
N ILE A 94 -2.11 0.47 12.29
CA ILE A 94 -2.04 1.93 12.03
C ILE A 94 -3.12 2.67 12.84
N CYS A 95 -4.35 2.14 12.88
CA CYS A 95 -5.48 2.81 13.53
C CYS A 95 -6.20 1.95 14.59
N PHE A 96 -5.71 0.75 14.85
CA PHE A 96 -6.25 -0.22 15.81
C PHE A 96 -7.68 -0.70 15.54
N SER A 97 -8.25 -0.40 14.37
CA SER A 97 -9.55 -0.92 13.93
C SER A 97 -9.48 -2.40 13.57
N ASN A 98 -10.54 -3.16 13.90
CA ASN A 98 -10.69 -4.57 13.53
C ASN A 98 -11.32 -4.77 12.14
N TRP A 99 -11.67 -3.71 11.43
CA TRP A 99 -12.50 -3.78 10.22
C TRP A 99 -11.72 -3.92 8.92
N HIS A 100 -10.42 -3.61 8.91
CA HIS A 100 -9.63 -3.59 7.68
C HIS A 100 -8.17 -4.01 7.90
N HIS A 101 -7.53 -4.45 6.81
CA HIS A 101 -6.10 -4.68 6.72
C HIS A 101 -5.34 -3.33 6.70
N PRO A 102 -4.10 -3.22 7.24
CA PRO A 102 -3.28 -1.99 7.15
C PRO A 102 -3.11 -1.42 5.73
N ALA A 103 -3.16 -2.28 4.71
CA ALA A 103 -3.12 -1.86 3.30
C ALA A 103 -4.38 -1.11 2.84
N LEU A 104 -5.50 -1.29 3.54
CA LEU A 104 -6.79 -0.66 3.28
C LEU A 104 -7.14 0.34 4.39
N CYS A 105 -6.15 0.84 5.14
CA CYS A 105 -6.40 1.77 6.23
C CYS A 105 -6.49 3.20 5.70
N PRO A 106 -7.58 3.95 6.00
CA PRO A 106 -7.71 5.36 5.61
C PRO A 106 -6.69 6.28 6.29
N LYS A 107 -6.02 5.80 7.36
CA LYS A 107 -4.95 6.53 8.07
C LYS A 107 -3.54 6.09 7.64
N ASN A 108 -3.41 5.23 6.64
CA ASN A 108 -2.11 4.84 6.13
C ASN A 108 -1.52 5.98 5.29
N ILE A 109 -0.34 6.48 5.67
CA ILE A 109 0.34 7.59 4.98
C ILE A 109 0.65 7.33 3.50
N ARG A 110 0.68 6.06 3.08
CA ARG A 110 0.89 5.63 1.69
C ARG A 110 -0.41 5.48 0.91
N VAL A 111 -1.55 5.79 1.52
CA VAL A 111 -2.88 5.65 0.94
C VAL A 111 -3.58 7.01 0.94
N VAL A 112 -3.97 7.45 -0.24
CA VAL A 112 -4.86 8.59 -0.43
C VAL A 112 -6.27 8.14 -0.06
N ASN A 113 -6.82 8.73 0.99
CA ASN A 113 -8.21 8.51 1.36
C ASN A 113 -9.13 9.34 0.44
N ASP A 114 -9.46 8.76 -0.72
CA ASP A 114 -10.31 9.34 -1.75
C ASP A 114 -11.79 8.95 -1.61
N VAL A 115 -12.14 8.21 -0.55
CA VAL A 115 -13.52 7.83 -0.24
C VAL A 115 -14.22 9.01 0.42
N THR A 116 -15.26 9.53 -0.24
CA THR A 116 -16.12 10.59 0.30
C THR A 116 -17.26 10.01 1.13
N GLY A 117 -17.63 10.68 2.23
CA GLY A 117 -18.78 10.31 3.05
C GLY A 117 -18.44 9.35 4.20
N ASP A 118 -19.38 8.47 4.53
CA ASP A 118 -19.24 7.55 5.66
C ASP A 118 -18.33 6.35 5.30
N LEU A 119 -17.11 6.37 5.85
CA LEU A 119 -16.13 5.29 5.69
C LEU A 119 -16.67 3.93 6.15
N ARG A 120 -17.52 3.89 7.18
CA ARG A 120 -18.06 2.62 7.67
C ARG A 120 -18.99 2.01 6.63
N LEU A 121 -19.91 2.80 6.09
CA LEU A 121 -20.81 2.35 5.02
C LEU A 121 -20.04 1.90 3.79
N PHE A 122 -18.99 2.63 3.41
CA PHE A 122 -18.10 2.23 2.32
C PHE A 122 -17.46 0.85 2.58
N PHE A 123 -16.89 0.63 3.75
CA PHE A 123 -16.28 -0.68 4.07
C PHE A 123 -17.32 -1.80 4.10
N ASP A 124 -18.52 -1.56 4.65
CA ASP A 124 -19.59 -2.55 4.69
C ASP A 124 -20.02 -2.95 3.26
N GLN A 125 -20.13 -1.99 2.34
CA GLN A 125 -20.38 -2.26 0.91
C GLN A 125 -19.27 -3.09 0.27
N MET A 126 -18.00 -2.75 0.54
CA MET A 126 -16.86 -3.49 -0.02
C MET A 126 -16.75 -4.91 0.55
N VAL A 127 -17.12 -5.13 1.82
CA VAL A 127 -17.23 -6.46 2.41
C VAL A 127 -18.34 -7.27 1.72
N ALA A 128 -19.52 -6.69 1.52
CA ALA A 128 -20.62 -7.36 0.82
C ALA A 128 -20.23 -7.74 -0.63
N LEU A 129 -19.54 -6.83 -1.34
CA LEU A 129 -18.99 -7.11 -2.67
C LEU A 129 -17.99 -8.27 -2.64
N SER A 130 -17.08 -8.29 -1.67
CA SER A 130 -16.12 -9.39 -1.49
C SER A 130 -16.82 -10.73 -1.27
N GLN A 131 -17.87 -10.78 -0.44
CA GLN A 131 -18.60 -12.01 -0.16
C GLN A 131 -19.29 -12.54 -1.42
N ARG A 132 -20.01 -11.67 -2.14
CA ARG A 132 -20.65 -12.01 -3.42
C ARG A 132 -19.64 -12.56 -4.43
N ASN A 133 -18.49 -11.91 -4.57
CA ASN A 133 -17.46 -12.32 -5.52
C ASN A 133 -16.76 -13.62 -5.10
N TYR A 134 -16.61 -13.87 -3.80
CA TYR A 134 -16.11 -15.14 -3.31
C TYR A 134 -17.08 -16.29 -3.65
N GLU A 135 -18.37 -16.11 -3.37
CA GLU A 135 -19.41 -17.10 -3.66
C GLU A 135 -19.56 -17.38 -5.15
N ALA A 136 -19.52 -16.35 -6.00
CA ALA A 136 -19.61 -16.49 -7.44
C ALA A 136 -18.43 -17.29 -8.04
N LYS A 137 -17.26 -17.25 -7.39
CA LYS A 137 -16.06 -17.97 -7.82
C LYS A 137 -15.95 -19.38 -7.25
N GLN A 138 -16.77 -19.74 -6.27
CA GLN A 138 -16.78 -21.11 -5.78
C GLN A 138 -17.30 -22.03 -6.89
N PRO A 139 -16.63 -23.16 -7.17
CA PRO A 139 -17.17 -24.15 -8.07
C PRO A 139 -18.52 -24.55 -7.49
N ARG A 140 -19.60 -24.33 -8.25
CA ARG A 140 -20.90 -24.90 -7.89
C ARG A 140 -20.67 -26.39 -7.82
N HIS A 141 -20.67 -26.94 -6.60
CA HIS A 141 -20.74 -28.38 -6.42
C HIS A 141 -21.98 -28.80 -7.20
N ARG A 142 -21.72 -29.47 -8.33
CA ARG A 142 -22.71 -30.09 -9.19
C ARG A 142 -23.58 -30.92 -8.25
N GLY A 143 -24.84 -30.52 -8.11
CA GLY A 143 -25.76 -31.15 -7.18
C GLY A 143 -25.69 -32.66 -7.36
N TYR A 144 -25.42 -33.37 -6.27
CA TYR A 144 -25.65 -34.81 -6.26
C TYR A 144 -27.17 -34.98 -6.30
N SER A 145 -27.70 -35.15 -7.50
CA SER A 145 -29.06 -35.64 -7.69
C SER A 145 -29.13 -37.01 -7.02
N THR A 146 -29.68 -37.07 -5.81
CA THR A 146 -30.13 -38.32 -5.23
C THR A 146 -31.28 -38.83 -6.09
N SER A 147 -30.95 -39.59 -7.13
CA SER A 147 -31.89 -40.50 -7.77
C SER A 147 -32.24 -41.57 -6.74
N SER A 148 -33.27 -41.30 -5.94
CA SER A 148 -33.93 -42.32 -5.15
C SER A 148 -34.67 -43.22 -6.15
N ASN A 149 -34.03 -44.33 -6.52
CA ASN A 149 -34.71 -45.39 -7.24
C ASN A 149 -35.74 -46.05 -6.32
N TYR A 150 -36.85 -46.41 -6.97
CA TYR A 150 -38.04 -47.11 -6.49
C TYR A 150 -37.77 -48.26 -5.52
#